data_AF-A0A7C0XDE4-F1
#
_entry.id   AF-A0A7C0XDE4-F1
#
_cell.length_a   1.000
_cell.length_b   1.000
_cell.length_c   1.000
_cell.angle_alpha   90.00
_cell.angle_beta   90.00
_cell.angle_gamma   90.00
#
_symmetry.space_group_name_H-M   'P 1'
#
loop_
_entity.id
_entity.type
_entity.pdbx_description
1 polymer ?
#
loop_
_entity_poly.entity_id
_entity_poly.type
_entity_poly.pdbx_seq_one_letter_code
_entity_poly.pdbx_strand_id
1 'polypeptide(L)'
;MSELDIERLRTIERILLRIFLYGFALLVIWYIILLLLQGPIGAGENRRLIEIIYGKWGTPLRLHLLSFLAIMETKILLFFFVFIPWFSIRQVRKSLEKSL
;
A
#
# COMPACT_ATOMS: atom_id res chain seq x y z
N MET A 1 0.03 -34.60 -0.35
CA MET A 1 0.16 -33.41 -1.23
C MET A 1 1.52 -33.48 -1.88
N SER A 2 1.66 -33.13 -3.16
CA SER A 2 2.93 -33.32 -3.89
C SER A 2 3.95 -32.25 -3.49
N GLU A 3 5.25 -32.55 -3.58
CA GLU A 3 6.33 -31.54 -3.40
C GLU A 3 6.10 -30.31 -4.30
N LEU A 4 5.53 -30.55 -5.47
CA LEU A 4 5.16 -29.55 -6.47
C LEU A 4 4.10 -28.55 -5.96
N ASP A 5 3.21 -28.96 -5.05
CA ASP A 5 2.21 -28.08 -4.43
C ASP A 5 2.84 -27.16 -3.38
N ILE A 6 3.85 -27.66 -2.64
CA ILE A 6 4.60 -26.86 -1.65
C ILE A 6 5.45 -25.80 -2.35
N GLU A 7 6.07 -26.14 -3.48
CA GLU A 7 6.81 -25.20 -4.32
C GLU A 7 5.90 -24.08 -4.88
N ARG A 8 4.69 -24.45 -5.34
CA ARG A 8 3.66 -23.48 -5.78
C ARG A 8 3.27 -22.55 -4.64
N LEU A 9 2.98 -23.07 -3.45
CA LEU A 9 2.67 -22.25 -2.26
C LEU A 9 3.82 -21.31 -1.89
N ARG A 10 5.08 -21.78 -1.94
CA ARG A 10 6.27 -20.96 -1.68
C ARG A 10 6.45 -19.85 -2.72
N THR A 11 6.05 -20.09 -3.96
CA THR A 11 6.07 -19.09 -5.03
C THR A 11 4.99 -18.03 -4.80
N ILE A 12 3.76 -18.45 -4.50
CA ILE A 12 2.65 -17.54 -4.20
C ILE A 12 2.95 -16.71 -2.94
N GLU A 13 3.51 -17.30 -1.88
CA GLU A 13 3.95 -16.58 -0.69
C GLU A 13 4.95 -15.47 -1.05
N ARG A 14 5.94 -15.76 -1.91
CA ARG A 14 6.93 -14.76 -2.34
C ARG A 14 6.30 -13.64 -3.17
N ILE A 15 5.35 -13.97 -4.06
CA ILE A 15 4.64 -12.98 -4.88
C ILE A 15 3.82 -12.05 -3.98
N LEU A 16 3.01 -12.60 -3.08
CA LEU A 16 2.17 -11.80 -2.18
C LEU A 16 3.01 -10.91 -1.26
N LEU A 17 4.14 -11.42 -0.75
CA LEU A 17 5.05 -10.62 0.06
C LEU A 17 5.62 -9.43 -0.74
N ARG A 18 6.01 -9.65 -1.99
CA ARG A 18 6.52 -8.58 -2.87
C ARG A 18 5.44 -7.54 -3.16
N ILE A 19 4.22 -7.97 -3.50
CA ILE A 19 3.10 -7.07 -3.73
C ILE A 19 2.84 -6.22 -2.48
N PHE A 20 2.84 -6.83 -1.29
CA PHE A 20 2.64 -6.12 -0.05
C PHE A 20 3.75 -5.08 0.20
N LEU A 21 5.02 -5.48 0.06
CA LEU A 21 6.16 -4.60 0.28
C LEU A 21 6.20 -3.44 -0.71
N TYR A 22 6.05 -3.71 -2.00
CA TYR A 22 6.09 -2.66 -3.03
C TYR A 22 4.86 -1.76 -2.95
N GLY A 23 3.67 -2.31 -2.71
CA GLY A 23 2.46 -1.52 -2.51
C GLY A 23 2.56 -0.62 -1.28
N PHE A 24 3.08 -1.14 -0.17
CA PHE A 24 3.30 -0.35 1.05
C PHE A 24 4.38 0.73 0.85
N ALA A 25 5.49 0.40 0.20
CA ALA A 25 6.54 1.38 -0.11
C ALA A 25 6.01 2.50 -1.02
N LEU A 26 5.23 2.16 -2.04
CA LEU A 26 4.59 3.13 -2.92
C LEU A 26 3.64 4.07 -2.16
N LEU A 27 2.86 3.54 -1.22
CA LEU A 27 1.99 4.35 -0.36
C LEU A 27 2.80 5.33 0.51
N VAL A 28 3.92 4.88 1.09
CA VAL A 28 4.79 5.76 1.89
C VAL A 28 5.39 6.87 1.03
N ILE A 29 5.91 6.53 -0.16
CA ILE A 29 6.45 7.52 -1.10
C ILE A 29 5.37 8.53 -1.49
N TRP A 30 4.17 8.05 -1.82
CA TRP A 30 3.05 8.90 -2.18
C TRP A 30 2.66 9.86 -1.06
N TYR A 31 2.61 9.37 0.19
CA TYR A 31 2.33 10.20 1.36
C TYR A 31 3.40 11.27 1.58
N ILE A 32 4.68 10.93 1.44
CA ILE A 32 5.79 11.88 1.57
C ILE A 32 5.68 12.98 0.50
N ILE A 33 5.40 12.62 -0.75
CA ILE A 33 5.21 13.59 -1.84
C ILE A 33 4.07 14.56 -1.50
N LEU A 34 2.93 14.04 -1.02
CA LEU A 34 1.80 14.87 -0.61
C LEU A 34 2.15 15.83 0.54
N LEU A 35 2.88 15.34 1.56
CA LEU A 35 3.34 16.18 2.66
C LEU A 35 4.28 17.29 2.20
N LEU A 36 5.20 17.00 1.28
CA LEU A 36 6.11 17.99 0.71
C LEU A 36 5.37 19.05 -0.12
N LEU A 37 4.37 18.64 -0.91
CA LEU A 37 3.54 19.54 -1.71
C LEU A 37 2.67 20.46 -0.84
N GLN A 38 2.19 19.98 0.31
CA GLN A 38 1.31 20.71 1.23
C GLN A 38 2.08 21.49 2.32
N GLY A 39 3.36 21.18 2.53
CA GLY A 39 4.20 21.82 3.55
C GLY A 39 4.55 23.27 3.24
N PRO A 40 5.14 24.00 4.21
CA PRO A 40 5.48 25.43 4.07
C PRO A 40 6.43 25.72 2.91
N ILE A 41 7.23 24.73 2.50
CA ILE A 41 8.16 24.81 1.37
C ILE A 41 7.41 24.74 0.02
N GLY A 42 6.26 24.06 -0.06
CA GLY A 42 5.46 23.88 -1.28
C GLY A 42 4.21 24.76 -1.40
N ALA A 43 3.68 25.28 -0.28
CA ALA A 43 2.40 26.00 -0.23
C ALA A 43 2.38 27.33 -1.01
N GLY A 44 3.55 27.95 -1.23
CA GLY A 44 3.70 29.17 -2.01
C GLY A 44 3.78 28.94 -3.52
N GLU A 45 4.65 28.04 -3.97
CA GLU A 45 4.94 27.82 -5.40
C GLU A 45 3.99 26.81 -6.07
N ASN A 46 3.49 25.81 -5.34
CA ASN A 46 2.66 24.74 -5.90
C ASN A 46 1.16 25.02 -5.84
N ARG A 47 0.75 26.20 -5.37
CA ARG A 47 -0.67 26.58 -5.23
C ARG A 47 -1.42 26.49 -6.56
N ARG A 48 -0.78 26.87 -7.67
CA ARG A 48 -1.31 26.72 -9.04
C ARG A 48 -1.46 25.26 -9.46
N LEU A 49 -0.50 24.41 -9.12
CA LEU A 49 -0.54 22.98 -9.46
C LEU A 49 -1.68 22.29 -8.70
N ILE A 50 -1.83 22.63 -7.42
CA ILE A 50 -2.91 22.16 -6.56
C ILE A 50 -4.28 22.64 -7.09
N GLU A 51 -4.37 23.88 -7.54
CA GLU A 51 -5.59 24.45 -8.13
C GLU A 51 -5.93 23.83 -9.50
N ILE A 52 -4.94 23.42 -10.30
CA ILE A 52 -5.14 22.69 -11.57
C ILE A 52 -5.66 21.26 -11.30
N ILE A 53 -5.11 20.56 -10.31
CA ILE A 53 -5.46 19.16 -10.03
C ILE A 53 -6.80 19.05 -9.28
N TYR A 54 -7.09 19.98 -8.37
CA TYR A 54 -8.22 19.90 -7.43
C TYR A 54 -9.23 21.05 -7.53
N GLY A 55 -8.99 22.05 -8.37
CA GLY A 55 -9.91 23.18 -8.59
C GLY A 55 -10.22 23.99 -7.32
N LYS A 56 -11.39 24.66 -7.30
CA LYS A 56 -11.89 25.45 -6.15
C LYS A 56 -12.14 24.62 -4.87
N TRP A 57 -12.06 23.29 -4.94
CA TRP A 57 -12.19 22.39 -3.79
C TRP A 57 -10.85 22.19 -3.04
N GLY A 58 -9.74 22.67 -3.60
CA GLY A 58 -8.37 22.47 -3.12
C GLY A 58 -7.96 23.35 -1.93
N THR A 59 -8.77 23.45 -0.87
CA THR A 59 -8.23 23.99 0.39
C THR A 59 -7.20 23.01 0.95
N PRO A 60 -6.03 23.48 1.45
CA PRO A 60 -4.97 22.60 1.91
C PRO A 60 -5.45 21.56 2.94
N LEU A 61 -6.35 21.97 3.83
CA LEU A 61 -6.95 21.12 4.86
C LEU A 61 -7.82 20.00 4.26
N ARG A 62 -8.65 20.28 3.24
CA ARG A 62 -9.47 19.24 2.60
C ARG A 62 -8.64 18.26 1.82
N LEU A 63 -7.61 18.73 1.13
CA LEU A 63 -6.70 17.87 0.38
C LEU A 63 -5.89 16.96 1.28
N HIS A 64 -5.45 17.49 2.43
CA HIS A 64 -4.83 16.68 3.47
C HIS A 64 -5.78 15.58 3.94
N LEU A 65 -7.03 15.93 4.25
CA LEU A 65 -8.03 14.97 4.74
C LEU A 65 -8.37 13.88 3.70
N LEU A 66 -8.61 14.26 2.45
CA LEU A 66 -8.93 13.32 1.36
C LEU A 66 -7.75 12.39 1.06
N SER A 67 -6.55 12.94 1.03
CA SER A 67 -5.34 12.14 0.80
C SER A 67 -5.07 11.19 1.96
N PHE A 68 -5.28 11.66 3.20
CA PHE A 68 -5.19 10.84 4.40
C PHE A 68 -6.20 9.69 4.37
N LEU A 69 -7.47 9.98 4.05
CA LEU A 69 -8.53 8.97 3.92
C LEU A 69 -8.17 7.94 2.83
N ALA A 70 -7.74 8.38 1.65
CA ALA A 70 -7.34 7.49 0.57
C ALA A 70 -6.17 6.58 0.96
N ILE A 71 -5.18 7.10 1.70
CA ILE A 71 -4.05 6.30 2.20
C ILE A 71 -4.51 5.30 3.26
N MET A 72 -5.40 5.70 4.16
CA MET A 72 -5.96 4.82 5.18
C MET A 72 -6.74 3.68 4.56
N GLU A 73 -7.63 3.98 3.61
CA GLU A 73 -8.38 2.96 2.86
C GLU A 73 -7.43 2.04 2.10
N THR A 74 -6.46 2.58 1.36
CA THR A 74 -5.53 1.76 0.57
C THR A 74 -4.64 0.89 1.45
N LYS A 75 -4.22 1.37 2.62
CA LYS A 75 -3.48 0.58 3.61
C LYS A 75 -4.33 -0.58 4.15
N ILE A 76 -5.60 -0.33 4.45
CA ILE A 76 -6.55 -1.35 4.89
C ILE A 76 -6.72 -2.40 3.78
N LEU A 77 -6.93 -1.97 2.53
CA LEU A 77 -7.05 -2.88 1.38
C LEU A 77 -5.79 -3.74 1.21
N LEU A 78 -4.60 -3.14 1.26
CA LEU A 78 -3.32 -3.87 1.18
C LEU A 78 -3.17 -4.91 2.30
N PHE A 79 -3.62 -4.57 3.50
CA PHE A 79 -3.59 -5.51 4.62
C PHE A 79 -4.55 -6.68 4.41
N PHE A 80 -5.82 -6.41 4.09
CA PHE A 80 -6.84 -7.45 3.96
C PHE A 80 -6.66 -8.33 2.72
N PHE A 81 -6.31 -7.75 1.58
CA PHE A 81 -6.25 -8.48 0.31
C PHE A 81 -4.87 -9.03 -0.05
N VAL A 82 -3.81 -8.59 0.64
CA VAL A 82 -2.45 -9.06 0.34
C VAL A 82 -1.78 -9.67 1.57
N PHE A 83 -1.76 -8.97 2.71
CA PHE A 83 -1.08 -9.47 3.90
C PHE A 83 -1.80 -10.67 4.53
N ILE A 84 -3.13 -10.63 4.69
CA ILE A 84 -3.87 -11.77 5.26
C ILE A 84 -3.72 -13.02 4.37
N PRO A 85 -3.93 -12.96 3.03
CA PRO A 85 -3.67 -14.10 2.15
C PRO A 85 -2.23 -14.61 2.21
N TRP A 86 -1.25 -13.70 2.25
CA TRP A 86 0.16 -14.06 2.43
C TRP A 86 0.37 -14.86 3.72
N PHE A 87 -0.17 -14.34 4.84
CA PHE A 87 -0.04 -14.96 6.14
C PHE A 87 -0.73 -16.32 6.19
N SER A 88 -1.96 -16.44 5.68
CA SER A 88 -2.69 -17.71 5.62
C SER A 88 -1.95 -18.75 4.79
N ILE A 89 -1.44 -18.38 3.62
CA ILE A 89 -0.64 -19.29 2.76
C ILE A 89 0.64 -19.73 3.46
N ARG A 90 1.33 -18.81 4.14
CA ARG A 90 2.52 -19.12 4.94
C ARG A 90 2.21 -20.10 6.07
N GLN A 91 1.09 -19.94 6.77
CA GLN A 91 0.66 -20.86 7.84
C GLN A 91 0.36 -22.24 7.27
N VAL A 92 -0.40 -22.32 6.18
CA VAL A 92 -0.72 -23.58 5.50
C VAL A 92 0.57 -24.28 5.04
N ARG A 93 1.47 -23.58 4.35
CA ARG A 93 2.76 -24.13 3.93
C ARG A 93 3.57 -24.67 5.11
N LYS A 94 3.69 -23.91 6.20
CA LYS A 94 4.43 -24.34 7.40
C LYS A 94 3.81 -25.57 8.07
N SER A 95 2.48 -25.67 8.06
CA SER A 95 1.78 -26.86 8.59
C SER A 95 2.09 -28.09 7.73
N LEU A 96 2.09 -27.94 6.41
CA LEU A 96 2.36 -29.02 5.46
C LEU A 96 3.82 -29.49 5.51
N GLU A 97 4.76 -28.54 5.60
CA GLU A 97 6.20 -28.84 5.73
C GLU A 97 6.52 -29.58 7.04
N LYS A 98 5.70 -29.45 8.09
CA LYS A 98 5.87 -30.20 9.35
C LYS A 98 5.27 -31.60 9.33
N SER A 99 4.33 -31.86 8.42
CA SER A 99 3.61 -33.15 8.32
C SER A 99 4.26 -34.15 7.36
N LEU A 100 5.26 -33.70 6.59
CA LEU A 100 6.14 -34.50 5.74
C LEU A 100 7.42 -34.84 6.51
#